data_AF-A0A7C5T404-F1
#
_entry.id   AF-A0A7C5T404-F1
#
_cell.length_a   1.000
_cell.length_b   1.000
_cell.length_c   1.000
_cell.angle_alpha   90.00
_cell.angle_beta   90.00
_cell.angle_gamma   90.00
#
_symmetry.space_group_name_H-M   'P 1'
#
loop_
_entity.id
_entity.type
_entity.pdbx_description
1 polymer ?
#
loop_
_entity_poly.entity_id
_entity_poly.type
_entity_poly.pdbx_seq_one_letter_code
_entity_poly.pdbx_strand_id
1 'polypeptide(L)'
;LPVEEILLALTPSPIAVRPKPVTADVVLVGHTHLQFDLRVGGTRVVNPGSLGQPRDGDPRAAYALIDLDSWSVKLGRVEYDIWKTVRKLEQLSLDPRHLLRLKEILLSGRVL
;
A
#
# COMPACT_ATOMS: atom_id res chain seq x y z
N LEU A 1 4.41 -12.28 -1.50
CA LEU A 1 5.28 -12.37 -0.32
C LEU A 1 4.66 -13.38 0.63
N PRO A 2 5.45 -14.27 1.27
CA PRO A 2 5.01 -15.07 2.41
C PRO A 2 4.35 -14.21 3.49
N VAL A 3 3.43 -14.78 4.26
CA VAL A 3 2.68 -14.06 5.31
C VAL A 3 3.62 -13.46 6.35
N GLU A 4 4.73 -14.15 6.63
CA GLU A 4 5.78 -13.73 7.56
C GLU A 4 6.44 -12.42 7.11
N GLU A 5 6.72 -12.28 5.81
CA GLU A 5 7.31 -11.07 5.24
C GLU A 5 6.32 -9.89 5.27
N ILE A 6 5.02 -10.18 5.11
CA ILE A 6 3.97 -9.16 5.17
C ILE A 6 3.74 -8.68 6.60
N LEU A 7 3.75 -9.60 7.58
CA LEU A 7 3.70 -9.24 9.00
C LEU A 7 4.92 -8.42 9.41
N LEU A 8 6.12 -8.76 8.94
CA LEU A 8 7.33 -7.98 9.17
C LEU A 8 7.22 -6.58 8.55
N ALA A 9 6.70 -6.49 7.31
CA ALA A 9 6.51 -5.22 6.60
C ALA A 9 5.47 -4.30 7.28
N LEU A 10 4.44 -4.86 7.90
CA LEU A 10 3.43 -4.11 8.67
C LEU A 10 3.97 -3.57 10.01
N THR A 11 5.10 -4.08 10.50
CA THR A 11 5.72 -3.66 11.78
C THR A 11 7.18 -3.23 11.59
N PRO A 12 7.44 -1.98 11.17
CA PRO A 12 8.80 -1.53 10.83
C PRO A 12 9.75 -1.29 12.02
N SER A 13 9.51 -1.87 13.21
CA SER A 13 10.40 -1.73 14.36
C SER A 13 10.66 -3.07 15.05
N PRO A 14 11.91 -3.35 15.51
CA PRO A 14 12.23 -4.52 16.34
C PRO A 14 11.56 -4.48 17.73
N ILE A 15 10.81 -3.43 18.04
CA ILE A 15 9.84 -3.45 19.13
C ILE A 15 8.71 -4.36 18.69
N ALA A 16 8.81 -5.61 19.18
CA ALA A 16 7.75 -6.59 19.23
C ALA A 16 6.45 -5.97 19.79
N VAL A 17 5.64 -5.38 18.93
CA VAL A 17 4.22 -5.24 19.21
C VAL A 17 3.64 -6.54 18.68
N ARG A 18 3.56 -7.55 19.54
CA ARG A 18 2.51 -8.57 19.37
C ARG A 18 1.24 -7.76 19.11
N PRO A 19 0.65 -7.80 17.91
CA PRO A 19 -0.54 -7.00 17.66
C PRO A 19 -1.53 -7.37 18.74
N LYS A 20 -2.09 -6.36 19.42
CA LYS A 20 -3.14 -6.64 20.40
C LYS A 20 -4.21 -7.45 19.66
N PRO A 21 -4.67 -8.57 20.22
CA PRO A 21 -5.74 -9.34 19.60
C PRO A 21 -6.91 -8.41 19.32
N VAL A 22 -7.34 -8.37 18.06
CA VAL A 22 -8.55 -7.68 17.65
C VAL A 22 -9.59 -8.74 17.33
N THR A 23 -10.79 -8.56 17.88
CA THR A 23 -11.94 -9.42 17.56
C THR A 23 -12.65 -8.81 16.36
N ALA A 24 -12.30 -9.27 15.16
CA ALA A 24 -12.93 -8.86 13.91
C ALA A 24 -12.79 -9.97 12.85
N ASP A 25 -13.82 -10.10 12.01
CA ASP A 25 -13.79 -11.01 10.86
C ASP A 25 -12.90 -10.47 9.73
N VAL A 26 -12.87 -9.14 9.57
CA VAL A 26 -12.07 -8.42 8.57
C VAL A 26 -11.35 -7.25 9.22
N VAL A 27 -10.06 -7.08 8.91
CA VAL A 27 -9.23 -5.95 9.33
C VAL A 27 -8.66 -5.26 8.09
N LEU A 28 -8.91 -3.96 7.97
CA LEU A 28 -8.35 -3.13 6.90
C LEU A 28 -7.09 -2.43 7.42
N VAL A 29 -6.00 -2.56 6.66
CA VAL A 29 -4.70 -1.98 7.00
C VAL A 29 -4.16 -1.15 5.84
N GLY A 30 -3.12 -0.36 6.11
CA GLY A 30 -2.46 0.48 5.11
C GLY A 30 -0.98 0.60 5.43
N HIS A 31 -0.45 1.84 5.40
CA HIS A 31 0.92 2.21 5.80
C HIS A 31 2.06 1.68 4.91
N THR A 32 2.04 0.40 4.54
CA THR A 32 3.11 -0.25 3.76
C THR A 32 3.07 0.06 2.27
N HIS A 33 1.90 0.45 1.75
CA HIS A 33 1.63 0.70 0.34
C HIS A 33 1.77 -0.55 -0.56
N LEU A 34 1.69 -1.74 0.05
CA LEU A 34 1.69 -3.03 -0.64
C LEU A 34 0.28 -3.58 -0.65
N GLN A 35 -0.20 -3.96 -1.83
CA GLN A 35 -1.55 -4.49 -1.98
C GLN A 35 -1.59 -5.98 -1.61
N PHE A 36 -2.52 -6.38 -0.73
CA PHE A 36 -2.72 -7.78 -0.39
C PHE A 36 -4.11 -8.05 0.21
N ASP A 37 -4.51 -9.32 0.14
CA ASP A 37 -5.69 -9.89 0.78
C ASP A 37 -5.31 -11.27 1.30
N LEU A 38 -5.29 -11.44 2.62
CA LEU A 38 -4.76 -12.63 3.29
C LEU A 38 -5.66 -13.06 4.43
N ARG A 39 -5.49 -14.30 4.89
CA ARG A 39 -6.05 -14.78 6.15
C ARG A 39 -4.94 -14.99 7.17
N VAL A 40 -5.12 -14.43 8.36
CA VAL A 40 -4.24 -14.62 9.52
C VAL A 40 -5.09 -15.25 10.61
N GLY A 41 -4.92 -16.56 10.83
CA GLY A 41 -5.84 -17.33 11.65
C GLY A 41 -7.27 -17.30 11.08
N GLY A 42 -8.24 -16.89 11.91
CA GLY A 42 -9.64 -16.75 11.51
C GLY A 42 -10.00 -15.41 10.86
N THR A 43 -9.10 -14.42 10.92
CA THR A 43 -9.38 -13.05 10.46
C THR A 43 -8.83 -12.80 9.07
N ARG A 44 -9.61 -12.15 8.21
CA ARG A 44 -9.16 -11.65 6.90
C ARG A 44 -8.48 -10.29 7.08
N VAL A 45 -7.30 -10.10 6.48
CA VAL A 45 -6.55 -8.84 6.54
C VAL A 45 -6.35 -8.33 5.12
N VAL A 46 -6.82 -7.10 4.86
CA VAL A 46 -6.81 -6.49 3.54
C VAL A 46 -6.02 -5.19 3.58
N ASN A 47 -5.07 -5.06 2.66
CA ASN A 47 -4.41 -3.81 2.38
C ASN A 47 -4.69 -3.40 0.92
N PRO A 48 -5.34 -2.25 0.70
CA PRO A 48 -5.68 -1.80 -0.66
C PRO A 48 -4.45 -1.37 -1.46
N GLY A 49 -3.27 -1.24 -0.83
CA GLY A 49 -2.09 -0.63 -1.41
C GLY A 49 -2.09 0.89 -1.22
N SER A 50 -1.59 1.62 -2.22
CA SER A 50 -1.55 3.08 -2.20
C SER A 50 -2.03 3.69 -3.50
N LEU A 51 -2.83 4.75 -3.40
CA LEU A 51 -3.26 5.53 -4.55
C LEU A 51 -2.11 6.38 -5.12
N GLY A 52 -1.26 6.95 -4.26
CA GLY A 52 -0.29 7.97 -4.66
C GLY A 52 1.17 7.55 -4.59
N GLN A 53 1.51 6.49 -3.87
CA GLN A 53 2.90 6.02 -3.72
C GLN A 53 2.96 4.49 -3.65
N PRO A 54 2.51 3.74 -4.66
CA PRO A 54 2.62 2.28 -4.66
C PRO A 54 4.09 1.84 -4.49
N ARG A 55 4.31 0.71 -3.81
CA ARG A 55 5.66 0.19 -3.48
C ARG A 55 5.90 -1.25 -3.94
N ASP A 56 5.01 -1.79 -4.76
CA ASP A 56 5.01 -3.17 -5.24
C ASP A 56 5.47 -3.32 -6.71
N GLY A 57 6.02 -2.26 -7.30
CA GLY A 57 6.54 -2.26 -8.66
C GLY A 57 5.51 -2.01 -9.76
N ASP A 58 4.26 -1.70 -9.41
CA ASP A 58 3.24 -1.23 -10.34
C ASP A 58 2.87 0.23 -10.00
N PRO A 59 3.19 1.21 -10.89
CA PRO A 59 2.98 2.63 -10.61
C PRO A 59 1.50 3.07 -10.65
N ARG A 60 0.58 2.19 -11.06
CA ARG A 60 -0.87 2.50 -11.09
C ARG A 60 -1.42 2.64 -9.67
N ALA A 61 -2.39 3.53 -9.51
CA ALA A 61 -3.04 3.78 -8.22
C ALA A 61 -3.78 2.51 -7.76
N ALA A 62 -3.48 2.04 -6.54
CA ALA A 62 -4.02 0.80 -5.99
C ALA A 62 -5.19 1.06 -5.04
N TYR A 63 -6.20 0.19 -5.08
CA TYR A 63 -7.37 0.23 -4.21
C TYR A 63 -7.94 -1.18 -3.98
N ALA A 64 -8.90 -1.32 -3.07
CA ALA A 64 -9.67 -2.54 -2.91
C ALA A 64 -11.17 -2.21 -2.96
N LEU A 65 -11.96 -3.09 -3.60
CA LEU A 65 -13.40 -3.10 -3.50
C LEU A 65 -13.81 -4.21 -2.55
N ILE A 66 -14.68 -3.87 -1.60
CA ILE A 66 -15.22 -4.82 -0.63
C ILE A 66 -16.73 -4.82 -0.82
N ASP A 67 -17.26 -5.97 -1.17
CA ASP A 67 -18.69 -6.22 -1.22
C ASP A 67 -19.15 -6.60 0.19
N LEU A 68 -20.11 -5.85 0.76
CA LEU A 68 -20.50 -6.00 2.17
C LEU A 68 -21.53 -7.13 2.38
N ASP A 69 -22.16 -7.64 1.32
CA ASP A 69 -23.13 -8.73 1.40
C ASP A 69 -22.42 -10.09 1.35
N SER A 70 -21.51 -10.25 0.40
CA SER A 70 -20.70 -11.45 0.19
C SER A 70 -19.37 -11.45 0.94
N TRP A 71 -18.96 -10.30 1.49
CA TRP A 71 -17.63 -10.06 2.03
C TRP A 71 -16.50 -10.36 1.04
N SER A 72 -16.77 -10.36 -0.26
CA SER A 72 -15.75 -10.57 -1.28
C SER A 72 -14.85 -9.33 -1.41
N VAL A 73 -13.57 -9.56 -1.71
CA VAL A 73 -12.57 -8.50 -1.87
C VAL A 73 -11.98 -8.61 -3.26
N LYS A 74 -11.93 -7.50 -3.97
CA LYS A 74 -11.24 -7.38 -5.26
C LYS A 74 -10.18 -6.30 -5.17
N LEU A 75 -8.94 -6.70 -5.39
CA LEU A 75 -7.81 -5.80 -5.50
C LEU A 75 -7.80 -5.16 -6.90
N GLY A 76 -7.74 -3.83 -6.94
CA GLY A 76 -7.87 -3.04 -8.16
C GLY A 76 -6.69 -2.11 -8.40
N ARG A 77 -6.53 -1.71 -9.65
CA ARG A 77 -5.58 -0.70 -10.13
C ARG A 77 -6.27 0.22 -11.11
N VAL A 78 -5.94 1.50 -11.09
CA VAL A 78 -6.41 2.46 -12.08
C VAL A 78 -5.24 3.25 -12.65
N GLU A 79 -5.22 3.36 -13.97
CA GLU A 79 -4.27 4.22 -14.68
C GLU A 79 -4.63 5.69 -14.48
N TYR A 80 -3.61 6.52 -14.36
CA TYR A 80 -3.74 7.97 -14.29
C TYR A 80 -2.57 8.62 -14.99
N ASP A 81 -2.70 9.90 -15.31
CA ASP A 81 -1.61 10.67 -15.91
C ASP A 81 -0.51 10.96 -14.86
N ILE A 82 0.42 10.02 -14.72
CA ILE A 82 1.57 10.12 -13.81
C ILE A 82 2.39 11.37 -14.13
N TRP A 83 2.58 11.69 -15.41
CA TRP A 83 3.38 12.85 -15.83
C TRP A 83 2.74 14.17 -15.44
N LYS A 84 1.41 14.27 -15.45
CA LYS A 84 0.70 15.44 -14.89
C LYS A 84 1.00 15.62 -13.40
N THR A 85 1.08 14.55 -12.62
CA THR A 85 1.46 14.62 -11.20
C THR A 85 2.94 14.97 -11.03
N VAL A 86 3.84 14.36 -11.81
CA VAL A 86 5.28 14.67 -11.79
C VAL A 86 5.55 16.15 -12.09
N ARG A 87 4.93 16.70 -13.14
CA ARG A 87 5.08 18.13 -13.49
C ARG A 87 4.62 19.05 -12.37
N LYS A 88 3.54 18.69 -11.67
CA LYS A 88 3.09 19.44 -10.48
C LYS A 88 4.10 19.37 -9.34
N LEU A 89 4.70 18.20 -9.11
CA LEU A 89 5.76 18.05 -8.09
C LEU A 89 6.99 18.90 -8.41
N GLU A 90 7.39 18.97 -9.68
CA GLU A 90 8.53 19.79 -10.14
C GLU A 90 8.32 21.29 -9.95
N GLN A 91 7.07 21.74 -9.84
CA GLN A 91 6.71 23.14 -9.54
C GLN A 91 6.76 23.46 -8.05
N LEU A 92 6.89 22.47 -7.17
CA LEU A 92 6.99 22.68 -5.73
C LEU A 92 8.44 22.94 -5.32
N SER A 93 8.63 23.83 -4.35
CA SER A 93 9.94 24.06 -3.71
C SER A 93 10.26 22.95 -2.70
N LEU A 94 10.53 21.75 -3.20
CA LEU A 94 10.94 20.60 -2.39
C LEU A 94 12.47 20.45 -2.37
N ASP A 95 12.99 19.85 -1.29
CA ASP A 95 14.37 19.33 -1.29
C ASP A 95 14.54 18.39 -2.49
N PRO A 96 15.60 18.55 -3.31
CA PRO A 96 15.81 17.74 -4.51
C PRO A 96 15.78 16.23 -4.26
N ARG A 97 16.21 15.76 -3.07
CA ARG A 97 16.17 14.34 -2.71
C ARG A 97 14.74 13.83 -2.56
N HIS A 98 13.86 14.63 -1.97
CA HIS A 98 12.45 14.26 -1.85
C HIS A 98 11.76 14.27 -3.22
N LEU A 99 12.07 15.26 -4.06
CA LEU A 99 11.53 15.32 -5.42
C LEU A 99 11.94 14.09 -6.24
N LEU A 100 13.23 13.74 -6.23
CA LEU A 100 13.74 12.56 -6.93
C LEU A 100 13.07 11.28 -6.45
N ARG A 101 12.99 11.09 -5.13
CA ARG A 101 12.37 9.91 -4.53
C ARG A 101 10.88 9.79 -4.87
N LEU A 102 10.13 10.89 -4.80
CA LEU A 102 8.71 10.88 -5.15
C LEU A 102 8.50 10.58 -6.64
N LYS A 103 9.32 11.17 -7.52
CA LYS A 103 9.28 10.87 -8.96
C LYS A 103 9.56 9.40 -9.24
N GLU A 104 10.57 8.83 -8.59
CA GLU A 104 10.92 7.42 -8.76
C GLU A 104 9.77 6.50 -8.35
N ILE A 105 9.15 6.74 -7.19
CA ILE A 105 8.00 5.98 -6.74
C ILE A 105 6.84 6.11 -7.73
N LEU A 106 6.52 7.32 -8.18
CA LEU A 106 5.41 7.54 -9.12
C LEU A 106 5.63 6.87 -10.47
N LEU A 107 6.87 6.79 -10.94
CA LEU A 107 7.21 6.25 -12.26
C LEU A 107 7.39 4.72 -12.24
N SER A 108 7.87 4.17 -11.13
CA SER A 108 8.25 2.75 -11.04
C SER A 108 7.38 1.92 -10.10
N GLY A 109 6.65 2.56 -9.18
CA GLY A 109 6.01 1.90 -8.06
C GLY A 109 7.00 1.27 -7.08
N ARG A 110 8.27 1.69 -7.04
CA ARG A 110 9.31 1.13 -6.17
C ARG A 110 9.92 2.19 -5.26
N VAL A 111 10.46 1.71 -4.14
CA VAL A 111 11.37 2.48 -3.27
C VAL A 111 12.73 1.84 -3.41
N LEU A 112 13.68 2.51 -4.06
CA LEU A 112 15.10 2.13 -4.03
C LEU A 112 15.78 2.63 -2.74
#